data_AF-A0A2J6J9P8-F1
#
_entry.id   AF-A0A2J6J9P8-F1
#
_cell.length_a   1.000
_cell.length_b   1.000
_cell.length_c   1.000
_cell.angle_alpha   90.00
_cell.angle_beta   90.00
_cell.angle_gamma   90.00
#
_symmetry.space_group_name_H-M   'P 1'
#
loop_
_entity.id
_entity.type
_entity.pdbx_description
1 polymer ?
#
loop_
_entity_poly.entity_id
_entity_poly.type
_entity_poly.pdbx_seq_one_letter_code
_entity_poly.pdbx_strand_id
1 'polypeptide(L)'
;MLVHVLLIAITYALLLFLLRAAWALYTETVVGYTFISNNPETAWHVESFLSFDPLYGTLRVILTAFPLCLLWGIPLRLFWLLRPLFENQGVVMRSLLCGIPLCILTTENLISPVGASSRATFFFALLPCMALVHPGLKILCQIFPEIDDIYRFGKKLLTPPPQ
;
A
#
# COMPACT_ATOMS: atom_id res chain seq x y z
N MET A 1 -10.69 12.57 1.61
CA MET A 1 -9.51 11.72 1.89
C MET A 1 -9.92 10.34 2.41
N LEU A 2 -10.68 10.26 3.51
CA LEU A 2 -11.30 9.00 3.96
C LEU A 2 -12.12 8.35 2.83
N VAL A 3 -12.83 9.17 2.05
CA VAL A 3 -13.52 8.76 0.82
C VAL A 3 -12.59 8.12 -0.22
N HIS A 4 -11.35 8.62 -0.40
CA HIS A 4 -10.41 8.05 -1.39
C HIS A 4 -9.87 6.70 -0.91
N VAL A 5 -9.50 6.59 0.38
CA VAL A 5 -9.04 5.32 0.97
C VAL A 5 -10.15 4.28 0.92
N LEU A 6 -11.39 4.68 1.24
CA LEU A 6 -12.56 3.81 1.20
C LEU A 6 -12.91 3.40 -0.24
N LEU A 7 -12.78 4.31 -1.21
CA LEU A 7 -12.96 4.00 -2.63
C LEU A 7 -11.90 3.00 -3.12
N ILE A 8 -10.62 3.19 -2.78
CA ILE A 8 -9.55 2.23 -3.09
C ILE A 8 -9.87 0.87 -2.47
N ALA A 9 -10.32 0.84 -1.21
CA ALA A 9 -10.70 -0.40 -0.53
C ALA A 9 -11.84 -1.13 -1.24
N ILE A 10 -12.91 -0.41 -1.59
CA ILE A 10 -14.07 -0.99 -2.28
C ILE A 10 -13.68 -1.48 -3.68
N THR A 11 -12.95 -0.67 -4.45
CA THR A 11 -12.52 -1.06 -5.80
C THR A 11 -11.61 -2.28 -5.77
N TYR A 12 -10.70 -2.37 -4.80
CA TYR A 12 -9.81 -3.51 -4.66
C TYR A 12 -10.55 -4.77 -4.20
N ALA A 13 -11.47 -4.64 -3.23
CA ALA A 13 -12.32 -5.75 -2.81
C ALA A 13 -13.21 -6.27 -3.97
N LEU A 14 -13.76 -5.37 -4.78
CA LEU A 14 -14.52 -5.72 -5.99
C LEU A 14 -13.65 -6.46 -7.01
N LEU A 15 -12.42 -6.01 -7.24
CA LEU A 15 -11.47 -6.67 -8.14
C LEU A 15 -11.17 -8.11 -7.70
N LEU A 16 -10.91 -8.32 -6.40
CA LEU A 16 -10.68 -9.65 -5.85
C LEU A 16 -11.92 -10.54 -5.95
N PHE A 17 -13.11 -9.98 -5.72
CA PHE A 17 -14.36 -10.70 -5.89
C PHE A 17 -14.58 -11.14 -7.34
N LEU A 18 -14.32 -10.25 -8.31
CA LEU A 18 -14.38 -10.59 -9.73
C LEU A 18 -13.36 -11.65 -10.10
N LEU A 19 -12.14 -11.59 -9.56
CA LEU A 19 -11.11 -12.59 -9.80
C LEU A 19 -11.53 -13.96 -9.24
N ARG A 20 -12.15 -13.99 -8.06
CA ARG A 20 -12.71 -15.21 -7.46
C ARG A 20 -13.82 -15.80 -8.33
N ALA A 21 -14.73 -14.96 -8.82
CA ALA A 21 -15.80 -15.40 -9.71
C ALA A 21 -15.26 -15.91 -11.05
N ALA A 22 -14.26 -15.22 -11.63
CA ALA A 22 -13.61 -15.63 -12.86
C ALA A 22 -12.86 -16.97 -12.70
N TRP A 23 -12.18 -17.17 -11.57
CA TRP A 23 -11.56 -18.45 -11.25
C TRP A 23 -12.59 -19.57 -11.15
N ALA A 24 -13.67 -19.37 -10.40
CA ALA A 24 -14.74 -20.35 -10.29
C ALA A 24 -15.36 -20.71 -11.66
N LEU A 25 -15.58 -19.72 -12.54
CA LEU A 25 -16.05 -19.98 -13.90
C LEU A 25 -15.00 -20.73 -14.74
N TYR A 26 -13.72 -20.40 -14.57
CA TYR A 26 -12.63 -21.04 -15.29
C TYR A 26 -12.51 -22.52 -14.92
N THR A 27 -12.62 -22.87 -13.64
CA THR A 27 -12.49 -24.25 -13.16
C THR A 27 -13.60 -25.17 -13.67
N GLU A 28 -14.77 -24.63 -14.02
CA GLU A 28 -15.89 -25.38 -14.63
C GLU A 28 -15.68 -25.68 -16.12
N THR A 29 -14.68 -25.08 -16.78
CA THR A 29 -14.39 -25.34 -18.20
C THR A 29 -13.49 -26.57 -18.39
N VAL A 30 -13.58 -27.22 -19.55
CA VAL A 30 -12.68 -28.35 -19.93
C VAL A 30 -11.20 -27.95 -19.82
N VAL A 31 -10.88 -26.71 -20.19
CA VAL A 31 -9.51 -26.16 -20.09
C VAL A 31 -9.10 -26.01 -18.63
N GLY A 32 -9.98 -25.50 -17.77
CA GLY A 32 -9.73 -25.38 -16.33
C GLY A 32 -9.49 -26.72 -15.66
N TYR A 33 -10.33 -27.72 -15.93
CA TYR A 33 -10.13 -29.08 -15.43
C TYR A 33 -8.76 -29.66 -15.86
N THR A 34 -8.39 -29.47 -17.12
CA THR A 34 -7.11 -29.95 -17.65
C THR A 34 -5.94 -29.21 -16.98
N PHE A 35 -6.09 -27.90 -16.75
CA PHE A 35 -5.09 -27.11 -16.04
C PHE A 35 -4.89 -27.58 -14.59
N ILE A 36 -5.98 -27.79 -13.83
CA ILE A 36 -5.93 -28.28 -12.44
C ILE A 36 -5.28 -29.66 -12.39
N SER A 37 -5.65 -30.56 -13.31
CA SER A 37 -5.06 -31.90 -13.38
C SER A 37 -3.56 -31.87 -13.67
N ASN A 38 -3.09 -30.95 -14.52
CA ASN A 38 -1.68 -30.85 -14.90
C ASN A 38 -0.85 -30.01 -13.92
N ASN A 39 -1.46 -29.10 -13.15
CA ASN A 39 -0.78 -28.17 -12.25
C ASN A 39 -1.49 -28.08 -10.87
N PRO A 40 -1.61 -29.20 -10.13
CA PRO A 40 -2.40 -29.24 -8.90
C PRO A 40 -1.86 -28.30 -7.81
N GLU A 41 -0.54 -28.16 -7.69
CA GLU A 41 0.08 -27.24 -6.72
C GLU A 41 -0.28 -25.78 -7.00
N THR A 42 -0.28 -25.37 -8.28
CA THR A 42 -0.62 -24.01 -8.67
C THR A 42 -2.10 -23.72 -8.44
N ALA A 43 -2.97 -24.68 -8.79
CA ALA A 43 -4.40 -24.58 -8.53
C ALA A 43 -4.69 -24.43 -7.02
N TRP A 44 -4.03 -25.23 -6.18
CA TRP A 44 -4.16 -25.14 -4.72
C TRP A 44 -3.72 -23.77 -4.18
N HIS A 45 -2.63 -23.20 -4.69
CA HIS A 45 -2.21 -21.85 -4.30
C HIS A 45 -3.23 -20.78 -4.69
N VAL A 46 -3.83 -20.88 -5.88
CA VAL A 46 -4.84 -19.93 -6.34
C VAL A 46 -6.14 -20.06 -5.53
N GLU A 47 -6.60 -21.28 -5.25
CA GLU A 47 -7.77 -21.52 -4.41
C GLU A 47 -7.54 -21.05 -2.97
N SER A 48 -6.39 -21.39 -2.38
CA SER A 48 -6.01 -20.94 -1.04
C SER A 48 -6.01 -19.41 -0.96
N PHE A 49 -5.46 -18.74 -1.96
CA PHE A 49 -5.46 -17.28 -2.05
C PHE A 49 -6.88 -16.68 -2.20
N LEU A 50 -7.73 -17.25 -3.06
CA LEU A 50 -9.08 -16.77 -3.31
C LEU A 50 -10.10 -17.16 -2.24
N SER A 51 -9.75 -18.11 -1.36
CA SER A 51 -10.56 -18.51 -0.22
C SER A 51 -10.65 -17.44 0.87
N PHE A 52 -9.69 -16.51 0.91
CA PHE A 52 -9.70 -15.38 1.83
C PHE A 52 -10.88 -14.43 1.56
N ASP A 53 -11.45 -13.89 2.63
CA ASP A 53 -12.44 -12.82 2.53
C ASP A 53 -11.76 -11.58 1.91
N PRO A 54 -12.18 -11.14 0.70
CA PRO A 54 -11.54 -10.05 -0.01
C PRO A 54 -11.69 -8.72 0.73
N LEU A 55 -12.78 -8.50 1.46
CA LEU A 55 -12.98 -7.29 2.26
C LEU A 55 -12.00 -7.27 3.44
N TYR A 56 -11.92 -8.38 4.17
CA TYR A 56 -11.01 -8.51 5.30
C TYR A 56 -9.54 -8.35 4.88
N GLY A 57 -9.13 -9.03 3.79
CA GLY A 57 -7.78 -8.94 3.25
C GLY A 57 -7.43 -7.52 2.83
N THR A 58 -8.33 -6.84 2.11
CA THR A 58 -8.14 -5.46 1.67
C THR A 58 -8.00 -4.49 2.85
N LEU A 59 -8.91 -4.58 3.82
CA LEU A 59 -8.92 -3.71 4.99
C LEU A 59 -7.65 -3.89 5.83
N ARG A 60 -7.19 -5.13 5.97
CA ARG A 60 -5.95 -5.45 6.67
C ARG A 60 -4.73 -4.84 5.97
N VAL A 61 -4.61 -4.99 4.65
CA VAL A 61 -3.51 -4.37 3.88
C VAL A 61 -3.50 -2.86 4.08
N ILE A 62 -4.66 -2.21 3.98
CA ILE A 62 -4.77 -0.75 4.16
C ILE A 62 -4.37 -0.35 5.58
N LEU A 63 -4.86 -1.05 6.59
CA LEU A 63 -4.54 -0.80 8.00
C LEU A 63 -3.06 -1.02 8.33
N THR A 64 -2.37 -1.91 7.62
CA THR A 64 -0.92 -2.10 7.78
C THR A 64 -0.10 -1.09 6.97
N ALA A 65 -0.53 -0.80 5.74
CA ALA A 65 0.20 0.06 4.81
C ALA A 65 0.16 1.52 5.23
N PHE A 66 -0.97 1.98 5.76
CA PHE A 66 -1.14 3.36 6.19
C PHE A 66 -0.17 3.80 7.31
N PRO A 67 -0.07 3.12 8.46
CA PRO A 67 0.88 3.50 9.51
C PRO A 67 2.33 3.33 9.06
N LEU A 68 2.65 2.29 8.27
CA LEU A 68 3.99 2.14 7.69
C LEU A 68 4.34 3.31 6.76
N CYS A 69 3.38 3.80 5.99
CA CYS A 69 3.58 4.96 5.12
C CYS A 69 3.85 6.22 5.92
N LEU A 70 3.19 6.40 7.06
CA LEU A 70 3.43 7.53 7.96
C LEU A 70 4.80 7.41 8.63
N LEU A 71 5.12 6.24 9.22
CA LEU A 71 6.41 6.00 9.87
C LEU A 71 7.59 6.20 8.92
N TRP A 72 7.46 5.74 7.67
CA TRP A 72 8.48 5.95 6.65
C TRP A 72 8.54 7.40 6.15
N GLY A 73 7.39 8.07 6.06
CA GLY A 73 7.31 9.45 5.60
C GLY A 73 7.90 10.47 6.58
N ILE A 74 7.84 10.23 7.89
CA ILE A 74 8.39 11.13 8.92
C ILE A 74 9.88 11.45 8.69
N PRO A 75 10.80 10.47 8.61
CA PRO A 75 12.21 10.75 8.37
C PRO A 75 12.42 11.39 7.00
N LEU A 76 11.68 10.96 5.96
CA LEU A 76 11.76 11.58 4.63
C LEU A 76 11.43 13.08 4.65
N ARG A 77 10.42 13.49 5.44
CA ARG A 77 10.03 14.90 5.61
C ARG A 77 11.06 15.67 6.45
N LEU A 78 11.50 15.08 7.55
CA LEU A 78 12.49 15.70 8.45
C LEU A 78 13.81 15.98 7.72
N PHE A 79 14.35 15.00 6.99
CA PHE A 79 15.63 15.12 6.28
C PHE A 79 15.54 15.85 4.93
N TRP A 80 14.43 16.55 4.64
CA TRP A 80 14.24 17.29 3.38
C TRP A 80 14.27 16.43 2.10
N LEU A 81 14.35 15.11 2.24
CA LEU A 81 14.40 14.15 1.14
C LEU A 81 13.08 14.08 0.37
N LEU A 82 11.97 14.48 1.00
CA LEU A 82 10.64 14.43 0.41
C LEU A 82 10.45 15.42 -0.76
N ARG A 83 11.12 16.58 -0.76
CA ARG A 83 11.09 17.54 -1.89
C ARG A 83 11.71 16.99 -3.18
N PRO A 84 12.99 16.55 -3.20
CA PRO A 84 13.63 16.05 -4.40
C PRO A 84 13.06 14.69 -4.85
N LEU A 85 12.63 13.84 -3.91
CA LEU A 85 12.07 12.52 -4.24
C LEU A 85 10.59 12.58 -4.64
N PHE A 86 9.82 13.48 -4.05
CA PHE A 86 8.36 13.50 -4.22
C PHE A 86 7.88 14.69 -5.04
N GLU A 87 8.18 15.93 -4.69
CA GLU A 87 7.58 17.10 -5.37
C GLU A 87 8.01 17.24 -6.83
N ASN A 88 9.28 16.98 -7.13
CA ASN A 88 9.84 17.17 -8.48
C ASN A 88 9.63 15.99 -9.45
N GLN A 89 9.17 14.84 -8.95
CA GLN A 89 9.06 13.63 -9.75
C GLN A 89 7.62 13.35 -10.18
N GLY A 90 7.44 12.67 -11.31
CA GLY A 90 6.12 12.21 -11.78
C GLY A 90 5.51 11.13 -10.88
N VAL A 91 4.18 10.95 -10.95
CA VAL A 91 3.42 10.00 -10.11
C VAL A 91 4.01 8.58 -10.16
N VAL A 92 4.46 8.13 -11.33
CA VAL A 92 5.06 6.79 -11.52
C VAL A 92 6.34 6.62 -10.72
N MET A 93 7.24 7.60 -10.76
CA MET A 93 8.53 7.50 -10.07
C MET A 93 8.36 7.59 -8.55
N ARG A 94 7.40 8.40 -8.08
CA ARG A 94 6.99 8.46 -6.66
C ARG A 94 6.52 7.10 -6.15
N SER A 95 5.67 6.43 -6.93
CA SER A 95 5.16 5.10 -6.63
C SER A 95 6.28 4.05 -6.64
N LEU A 96 7.23 4.12 -7.57
CA LEU A 96 8.36 3.18 -7.59
C LEU A 96 9.29 3.35 -6.38
N LEU A 97 9.73 4.58 -6.10
CA LEU A 97 10.72 4.84 -5.05
C LEU A 97 10.15 4.66 -3.64
N CYS A 98 8.90 5.07 -3.40
CA CYS A 98 8.30 5.00 -2.07
C CYS A 98 7.32 3.83 -1.92
N GLY A 99 6.68 3.39 -2.99
CA GLY A 99 5.68 2.33 -2.95
C GLY A 99 6.27 0.93 -2.94
N ILE A 100 7.37 0.66 -3.65
CA ILE A 100 8.01 -0.67 -3.61
C ILE A 100 8.55 -0.99 -2.20
N PRO A 101 9.32 -0.11 -1.52
CA PRO A 101 9.77 -0.39 -0.16
C PRO A 101 8.60 -0.57 0.82
N LEU A 102 7.55 0.24 0.67
CA LEU A 102 6.33 0.11 1.47
C LEU A 102 5.63 -1.24 1.24
N CYS A 103 5.58 -1.68 -0.02
CA CYS A 103 5.02 -2.97 -0.40
C CYS A 103 5.82 -4.14 0.22
N ILE A 104 7.15 -4.05 0.25
CA ILE A 104 7.99 -5.08 0.89
C ILE A 104 7.68 -5.17 2.39
N LEU A 105 7.67 -4.02 3.09
CA LEU A 105 7.40 -3.98 4.53
C LEU A 105 5.99 -4.45 4.90
N THR A 106 4.99 -4.11 4.09
CA THR A 106 3.61 -4.59 4.28
C THR A 106 3.50 -6.08 4.01
N THR A 107 4.21 -6.60 3.00
CA THR A 107 4.21 -8.02 2.65
C THR A 107 4.75 -8.86 3.81
N GLU A 108 5.86 -8.47 4.42
CA GLU A 108 6.44 -9.17 5.59
C GLU A 108 5.45 -9.27 6.77
N ASN A 109 4.68 -8.19 7.00
CA ASN A 109 3.64 -8.17 8.04
C ASN A 109 2.37 -8.96 7.67
N LEU A 110 2.15 -9.25 6.38
CA LEU A 110 1.00 -10.01 5.89
C LEU A 110 1.29 -11.50 5.65
N ILE A 111 2.55 -11.93 5.53
CA ILE A 111 2.92 -13.34 5.28
C ILE A 111 2.46 -14.26 6.42
N SER A 112 2.70 -13.87 7.68
CA SER A 112 2.35 -14.69 8.86
C SER A 112 0.85 -15.07 8.94
N PRO A 113 -0.11 -14.16 8.70
CA PRO A 113 -1.53 -14.50 8.78
C PRO A 113 -2.16 -15.06 7.50
N VAL A 114 -1.61 -14.75 6.32
CA VAL A 114 -2.22 -15.17 5.03
C VAL A 114 -1.73 -16.56 4.62
N GLY A 115 -0.57 -17.01 5.12
CA GLY A 115 -0.03 -18.35 4.80
C GLY A 115 0.28 -18.56 3.31
N ALA A 116 0.17 -17.51 2.49
CA ALA A 116 0.46 -17.52 1.07
C ALA A 116 1.95 -17.33 0.82
N SER A 117 2.39 -17.72 -0.38
CA SER A 117 3.77 -17.51 -0.81
C SER A 117 4.13 -16.02 -0.77
N SER A 118 5.36 -15.70 -0.35
CA SER A 118 5.86 -14.32 -0.25
C SER A 118 5.61 -13.50 -1.52
N ARG A 119 5.71 -14.14 -2.70
CA ARG A 119 5.45 -13.52 -4.00
C ARG A 119 3.98 -13.16 -4.21
N ALA A 120 3.05 -14.05 -3.88
CA ALA A 120 1.61 -13.79 -4.02
C ALA A 120 1.17 -12.66 -3.10
N THR A 121 1.65 -12.66 -1.86
CA THR A 121 1.38 -11.60 -0.88
C THR A 121 1.94 -10.25 -1.33
N PHE A 122 3.11 -10.23 -1.99
CA PHE A 122 3.67 -9.00 -2.57
C PHE A 122 2.77 -8.42 -3.66
N PHE A 123 2.35 -9.23 -4.64
CA PHE A 123 1.46 -8.75 -5.70
C PHE A 123 0.11 -8.29 -5.16
N PHE A 124 -0.39 -8.93 -4.11
CA PHE A 124 -1.60 -8.53 -3.40
C PHE A 124 -1.45 -7.19 -2.67
N ALA A 125 -0.31 -6.93 -2.05
CA ALA A 125 -0.06 -5.67 -1.36
C ALA A 125 0.28 -4.52 -2.32
N LEU A 126 0.75 -4.82 -3.54
CA LEU A 126 1.31 -3.84 -4.47
C LEU A 126 0.33 -2.72 -4.81
N LEU A 127 -0.83 -3.07 -5.37
CA LEU A 127 -1.81 -2.09 -5.84
C LEU A 127 -2.35 -1.18 -4.71
N PRO A 128 -2.82 -1.70 -3.56
CA PRO A 128 -3.25 -0.86 -2.45
C PRO A 128 -2.09 -0.03 -1.86
N CYS A 129 -0.86 -0.55 -1.79
CA CYS A 129 0.30 0.24 -1.35
C CYS A 129 0.57 1.41 -2.30
N MET A 130 0.64 1.16 -3.61
CA MET A 130 0.87 2.20 -4.61
C MET A 130 -0.20 3.29 -4.57
N ALA A 131 -1.46 2.90 -4.35
CA ALA A 131 -2.58 3.84 -4.26
C ALA A 131 -2.57 4.66 -2.96
N LEU A 132 -2.04 4.12 -1.86
CA LEU A 132 -1.98 4.79 -0.55
C LEU A 132 -0.77 5.71 -0.36
N VAL A 133 0.33 5.49 -1.08
CA VAL A 133 1.57 6.27 -0.96
C VAL A 133 1.33 7.77 -1.16
N HIS A 134 0.60 8.13 -2.22
CA HIS A 134 0.35 9.54 -2.53
C HIS A 134 -0.50 10.26 -1.46
N PRO A 135 -1.70 9.77 -1.08
CA PRO A 135 -2.47 10.40 -0.02
C PRO A 135 -1.77 10.34 1.33
N GLY A 136 -1.07 9.25 1.66
CA GLY A 136 -0.31 9.09 2.90
C GLY A 136 0.77 10.16 3.07
N LEU A 137 1.59 10.38 2.03
CA LEU A 137 2.63 11.41 2.07
C LEU A 137 2.07 12.83 2.02
N LYS A 138 0.94 13.05 1.34
CA LYS A 138 0.26 14.35 1.36
C LYS A 138 -0.23 14.73 2.76
N ILE A 139 -0.79 13.79 3.50
CA ILE A 139 -1.17 13.98 4.92
C ILE A 139 0.05 14.36 5.73
N LEU A 140 1.14 13.63 5.53
CA LEU A 140 2.35 13.82 6.29
C LEU A 140 2.94 15.22 6.08
N CYS A 141 2.87 15.76 4.87
CA CYS A 141 3.27 17.14 4.57
C CYS A 141 2.37 18.20 5.23
N GLN A 142 1.11 17.87 5.53
CA GLN A 142 0.18 18.78 6.21
C GLN A 142 0.34 18.75 7.74
N ILE A 143 0.68 17.59 8.31
CA ILE A 143 0.78 17.39 9.75
C ILE A 143 2.17 17.75 10.28
N PHE A 144 3.24 17.35 9.56
CA PHE A 144 4.61 17.51 10.04
C PHE A 144 5.33 18.71 9.38
N PRO A 145 5.79 19.68 10.19
CA PRO A 145 6.57 20.82 9.69
C PRO A 145 7.95 20.38 9.19
N GLU A 146 8.54 21.16 8.29
CA GLU A 146 9.93 20.96 7.88
C GLU A 146 10.88 21.43 9.01
N ILE A 147 12.12 20.90 9.06
CA ILE A 147 13.11 21.34 10.07
C ILE A 147 13.34 22.86 10.03
N ASP A 148 13.32 23.47 8.85
CA ASP A 148 13.43 24.93 8.70
C ASP A 148 12.26 25.68 9.34
N ASP A 149 11.06 25.13 9.30
CA ASP A 149 9.90 25.74 9.93
C ASP A 149 10.04 25.69 11.45
N ILE A 150 10.53 24.57 11.98
CA ILE A 150 10.87 24.41 13.40
C ILE A 150 11.95 25.42 13.81
N TYR A 151 13.00 25.57 13.01
CA TYR A 151 14.08 26.51 13.27
C TYR A 151 13.60 27.98 13.21
N ARG A 152 12.78 28.35 12.23
CA ARG A 152 12.17 29.69 12.12
C ARG A 152 11.23 29.99 13.29
N PHE A 153 10.45 29.01 13.72
CA PHE A 153 9.56 29.14 14.88
C PHE A 153 10.36 29.33 16.17
N GLY A 154 11.41 28.53 16.38
CA GLY A 154 12.33 28.68 17.51
C GLY A 154 13.01 30.06 17.52
N LYS A 155 13.45 30.54 16.35
CA LYS A 155 14.06 31.87 16.23
C LYS A 155 13.08 33.01 16.55
N LYS A 156 11.81 32.89 16.16
CA LYS A 156 10.74 33.86 16.51
C LYS A 156 10.45 33.89 18.00
N LEU A 157 10.49 32.76 18.69
CA LEU A 157 10.31 32.71 20.15
C LEU A 157 11.48 33.36 20.92
N LEU A 158 12.69 33.31 20.36
CA LEU A 158 13.90 33.85 20.98
C LEU A 158 14.15 35.33 20.65
N THR A 159 13.39 35.93 19.72
CA THR A 159 13.55 37.35 19.38
C THR A 159 12.55 38.19 20.18
N PRO A 160 13.02 39.12 21.05
CA PRO A 160 12.11 40.00 21.78
C PRO A 160 11.37 40.93 20.81
N PRO A 161 10.12 41.32 21.11
CA PRO A 161 9.38 42.26 20.26
C PRO A 161 10.15 43.58 20.14
N PRO A 162 10.13 44.23 18.95
CA PRO A 162 10.75 45.54 18.79
C PRO A 162 10.08 46.53 19.76
N GLN A 163 10.92 47.20 20.56
CA GLN A 163 10.52 48.27 21.47
C GLN A 163 10.14 49.54 20.72
#